data_AF-A0A1H7L2Z8-F1
#
_entry.id   AF-A0A1H7L2Z8-F1
#
_cell.length_a   1.000
_cell.length_b   1.000
_cell.length_c   1.000
_cell.angle_alpha   90.00
_cell.angle_beta   90.00
_cell.angle_gamma   90.00
#
_symmetry.space_group_name_H-M   'P 1'
#
loop_
_entity.id
_entity.type
_entity.pdbx_description
1 polymer ?
#
loop_
_entity_poly.entity_id
_entity_poly.type
_entity_poly.pdbx_seq_one_letter_code
_entity_poly.pdbx_strand_id
1 'polypeptide(L)'
;MTTNRKIREKLNTRGASMIIALLIFIIVTFVSIAIVNASILNAKRTDAERYEEKAYLATTQAIALVQGCMKEDAAYTKKEGKDSELTGLEGSFGDAVKQMADSITGGSDSVTRNISFSYSGLDDMGSLSGQMTMDDSYTITVDVWVDSDKADYPLTLTIPGSAQTVKQEIPGRKNKGKTKRITYVSWSKDGMYVTGTDNG
;
A
#
# COMPACT_ATOMS: atom_id res chain seq x y z
N MET A 1 33.98 -9.76 -82.33
CA MET A 1 33.33 -10.62 -81.29
C MET A 1 33.82 -10.20 -79.89
N THR A 2 33.62 -8.93 -79.50
CA THR A 2 34.27 -8.33 -78.31
C THR A 2 33.33 -7.48 -77.45
N THR A 3 32.11 -7.23 -77.92
CA THR A 3 31.12 -6.37 -77.25
C THR A 3 30.37 -7.09 -76.12
N ASN A 4 30.13 -8.40 -76.25
CA ASN A 4 29.41 -9.21 -75.26
C ASN A 4 30.19 -9.45 -73.95
N ARG A 5 31.52 -9.38 -73.97
CA ARG A 5 32.35 -9.58 -72.77
C ARG A 5 32.33 -8.36 -71.84
N LYS A 6 32.39 -7.15 -72.41
CA LYS A 6 32.33 -5.88 -71.65
C LYS A 6 30.96 -5.62 -71.00
N ILE A 7 29.87 -6.10 -71.60
CA ILE A 7 28.51 -5.99 -71.03
C ILE A 7 28.35 -6.95 -69.84
N ARG A 8 28.86 -8.19 -69.95
CA ARG A 8 28.86 -9.16 -68.84
C ARG A 8 29.69 -8.70 -67.64
N GLU A 9 30.85 -8.08 -67.85
CA GLU A 9 31.68 -7.51 -66.76
C GLU A 9 31.00 -6.33 -66.04
N LYS A 10 30.32 -5.44 -66.78
CA LYS A 10 29.55 -4.31 -66.21
C LYS A 10 28.30 -4.76 -65.44
N LEU A 11 27.65 -5.85 -65.86
CA LEU A 11 26.53 -6.43 -65.12
C LEU A 11 26.98 -7.19 -63.86
N ASN A 12 28.15 -7.83 -63.88
CA ASN A 12 28.67 -8.55 -62.71
C ASN A 12 29.11 -7.59 -61.59
N THR A 13 29.64 -6.41 -61.93
CA THR A 13 29.95 -5.34 -60.96
C THR A 13 28.72 -4.61 -60.45
N ARG A 14 27.70 -4.37 -61.29
CA ARG A 14 26.42 -3.75 -60.87
C ARG A 14 25.54 -4.70 -60.06
N GLY A 15 25.50 -6.00 -60.39
CA GLY A 15 24.76 -7.02 -59.66
C GLY A 15 25.35 -7.29 -58.27
N ALA A 16 26.68 -7.38 -58.17
CA ALA A 16 27.37 -7.47 -56.88
C ALA A 16 27.12 -6.22 -56.01
N SER A 17 27.17 -5.01 -56.60
CA SER A 17 26.84 -3.76 -55.90
C SER A 17 25.38 -3.70 -55.42
N MET A 18 24.43 -4.26 -56.18
CA MET A 18 23.01 -4.30 -55.81
C MET A 18 22.75 -5.29 -54.67
N ILE A 19 23.41 -6.46 -54.68
CA ILE A 19 23.33 -7.46 -53.62
C ILE A 19 23.97 -6.94 -52.33
N ILE A 20 25.12 -6.26 -52.41
CA ILE A 20 25.77 -5.64 -51.26
C ILE A 20 24.89 -4.53 -50.67
N ALA A 21 24.27 -3.69 -51.51
CA ALA A 21 23.34 -2.68 -51.05
C ALA A 21 22.11 -3.28 -50.33
N LEU A 22 21.59 -4.40 -50.83
CA LEU A 22 20.46 -5.10 -50.23
C LEU A 22 20.83 -5.75 -48.89
N LEU A 23 22.03 -6.33 -48.78
CA LEU A 23 22.56 -6.85 -47.52
C LEU A 23 22.76 -5.76 -46.48
N ILE A 24 23.32 -4.61 -46.87
CA ILE A 24 23.47 -3.44 -45.98
C ILE A 24 22.10 -2.94 -45.54
N PHE A 25 21.13 -2.85 -46.47
CA PHE A 25 19.77 -2.44 -46.14
C PHE A 25 19.13 -3.41 -45.12
N ILE A 26 19.25 -4.72 -45.33
CA ILE A 26 18.75 -5.73 -44.39
C ILE A 26 19.41 -5.57 -43.01
N ILE A 27 20.74 -5.43 -42.96
CA ILE A 27 21.48 -5.24 -41.70
C ILE A 27 21.00 -3.98 -40.97
N VAL A 28 20.88 -2.85 -41.68
CA VAL A 28 20.37 -1.59 -41.12
C VAL A 28 18.93 -1.74 -40.61
N THR A 29 18.09 -2.51 -41.31
CA THR A 29 16.70 -2.75 -40.90
C THR A 29 16.64 -3.58 -39.62
N PHE A 30 17.44 -4.65 -39.52
CA PHE A 30 17.52 -5.47 -38.30
C PHE A 30 18.05 -4.68 -37.10
N VAL A 31 19.09 -3.87 -37.30
CA VAL A 31 19.63 -2.99 -36.25
C VAL A 31 18.59 -1.96 -35.80
N SER A 32 17.83 -1.39 -36.75
CA SER A 32 16.76 -0.44 -36.43
C SER A 32 15.63 -1.07 -35.60
N ILE A 33 15.21 -2.29 -35.94
CA ILE A 33 14.19 -3.03 -35.17
C ILE A 33 14.68 -3.33 -33.76
N ALA A 34 15.95 -3.73 -33.61
CA ALA A 34 16.53 -4.00 -32.29
C ALA A 34 16.60 -2.74 -31.42
N ILE A 35 16.98 -1.59 -31.99
CA ILE A 35 17.02 -0.30 -31.27
C ILE A 35 15.62 0.12 -30.83
N VAL A 36 14.61 -0.01 -31.70
CA VAL A 36 13.22 0.32 -31.35
C VAL A 36 12.70 -0.59 -30.23
N ASN A 37 12.95 -1.90 -30.31
CA ASN A 37 12.55 -2.84 -29.26
C ASN A 37 13.25 -2.56 -27.92
N ALA A 38 14.55 -2.25 -27.94
CA ALA A 38 15.29 -1.85 -26.74
C ALA A 38 14.76 -0.53 -26.16
N SER A 39 14.38 0.42 -27.01
CA SER A 39 13.83 1.72 -26.60
C SER A 39 12.43 1.56 -25.98
N ILE A 40 11.57 0.71 -26.57
CA ILE A 40 10.26 0.38 -26.02
C ILE A 40 10.42 -0.34 -24.67
N LEU A 41 11.35 -1.29 -24.56
CA LEU A 41 11.60 -2.02 -23.32
C LEU A 41 12.11 -1.09 -22.21
N ASN A 42 13.04 -0.20 -22.54
CA ASN A 42 13.56 0.79 -21.58
C ASN A 42 12.49 1.81 -21.20
N ALA A 43 11.69 2.30 -22.14
CA ALA A 43 10.58 3.21 -21.84
C ALA A 43 9.55 2.57 -20.90
N LYS A 44 9.17 1.30 -21.17
CA LYS A 44 8.27 0.55 -20.29
C LYS A 44 8.84 0.35 -18.88
N ARG A 45 10.14 0.10 -18.76
CA ARG A 45 10.82 -0.02 -17.46
C ARG A 45 10.79 1.30 -16.69
N THR A 46 11.11 2.41 -17.35
CA THR A 46 11.07 3.73 -16.72
C THR A 46 9.66 4.13 -16.26
N ASP A 47 8.63 3.76 -17.02
CA ASP A 47 7.24 4.02 -16.60
C ASP A 47 6.83 3.15 -15.41
N ALA A 48 7.20 1.86 -15.40
CA ALA A 48 6.96 0.96 -14.27
C ALA A 48 7.67 1.42 -12.99
N GLU A 49 8.95 1.78 -13.08
CA GLU A 49 9.72 2.31 -11.94
C GLU A 49 9.09 3.58 -11.35
N ARG A 50 8.61 4.49 -12.21
CA ARG A 50 7.88 5.69 -11.78
C ARG A 50 6.54 5.37 -11.13
N TYR A 51 5.88 4.31 -11.58
CA TYR A 51 4.62 3.86 -10.99
C TYR A 51 4.85 3.27 -9.60
N GLU A 52 5.87 2.42 -9.44
CA GLU A 52 6.27 1.87 -8.15
C GLU A 52 6.66 2.98 -7.17
N GLU A 53 7.46 3.96 -7.60
CA GLU A 53 7.87 5.09 -6.77
C GLU A 53 6.67 5.91 -6.26
N LYS A 54 5.71 6.20 -7.13
CA LYS A 54 4.50 6.93 -6.76
C LYS A 54 3.60 6.13 -5.83
N ALA A 55 3.43 4.82 -6.07
CA ALA A 55 2.65 3.95 -5.21
C ALA A 55 3.28 3.87 -3.80
N TYR A 56 4.60 3.69 -3.73
CA TYR A 56 5.38 3.70 -2.48
C TYR A 56 5.19 5.01 -1.71
N LEU A 57 5.32 6.16 -2.38
CA LEU A 57 5.15 7.46 -1.74
C LEU A 57 3.72 7.66 -1.25
N ALA A 58 2.72 7.24 -2.02
CA ALA A 58 1.32 7.35 -1.65
C ALA A 58 0.99 6.52 -0.40
N THR A 59 1.37 5.23 -0.39
CA THR A 59 1.10 4.34 0.75
C THR A 59 1.88 4.77 1.98
N THR A 60 3.16 5.15 1.84
CA THR A 60 3.97 5.66 2.96
C THR A 60 3.37 6.93 3.57
N GLN A 61 2.88 7.86 2.76
CA GLN A 61 2.23 9.08 3.25
C GLN A 61 0.91 8.79 3.97
N ALA A 62 0.09 7.86 3.46
CA ALA A 62 -1.13 7.44 4.16
C ALA A 62 -0.84 6.79 5.51
N ILE A 63 0.19 5.95 5.60
CA ILE A 63 0.64 5.37 6.87
C ILE A 63 1.11 6.47 7.83
N ALA A 64 1.90 7.44 7.35
CA ALA A 64 2.35 8.57 8.16
C ALA A 64 1.19 9.42 8.68
N LEU A 65 0.13 9.61 7.88
CA LEU A 65 -1.10 10.29 8.32
C LEU A 65 -1.78 9.55 9.47
N VAL A 66 -1.89 8.22 9.37
CA VAL A 66 -2.47 7.38 10.43
C VAL A 66 -1.63 7.47 11.71
N GLN A 67 -0.29 7.39 11.60
CA GLN A 67 0.62 7.56 12.72
C GLN A 67 0.55 8.97 13.36
N GLY A 68 0.20 9.98 12.56
CA GLY A 68 -0.02 11.37 13.01
C GLY A 68 -1.29 11.54 13.84
N CYS A 69 -2.30 10.68 13.65
CA CYS A 69 -3.54 10.67 14.44
C CYS A 69 -3.36 10.08 15.85
N MET A 70 -2.20 9.49 16.14
CA MET A 70 -1.86 8.91 17.43
C MET A 70 -0.91 9.79 18.25
N LYS A 71 -1.30 10.08 19.50
CA LYS A 71 -0.40 10.59 20.54
C LYS A 71 0.41 9.44 21.16
N GLU A 72 1.43 9.78 21.95
CA GLU A 72 2.33 8.77 22.56
C GLU A 72 1.59 7.72 23.37
N ASP A 73 0.60 8.15 24.16
CA ASP A 73 -0.24 7.29 25.01
C ASP A 73 -1.72 7.43 24.63
N ALA A 74 -2.20 6.53 23.77
CA ALA A 74 -3.62 6.39 23.47
C ALA A 74 -4.27 5.41 24.43
N ALA A 75 -5.45 5.75 24.96
CA ALA A 75 -6.13 4.92 25.94
C ALA A 75 -7.64 4.93 25.74
N TYR A 76 -8.27 3.77 25.92
CA TYR A 76 -9.71 3.57 25.92
C TYR A 76 -10.14 2.96 27.27
N THR A 77 -11.27 3.43 27.80
CA THR A 77 -11.86 2.90 29.03
C THR A 77 -13.36 2.64 28.86
N LYS A 78 -13.79 1.42 29.16
CA LYS A 78 -15.20 1.04 29.23
C LYS A 78 -15.60 0.67 30.65
N LYS A 79 -16.58 1.39 31.20
CA LYS A 79 -17.19 1.09 32.51
C LYS A 79 -18.59 0.53 32.27
N GLU A 80 -18.96 -0.53 32.98
CA GLU A 80 -20.30 -1.12 32.87
C GLU A 80 -21.41 -0.11 33.18
N GLY A 81 -22.33 0.05 32.23
CA GLY A 81 -23.45 1.00 32.30
C GLY A 81 -23.06 2.47 32.15
N LYS A 82 -21.88 2.77 31.56
CA LYS A 82 -21.45 4.12 31.18
C LYS A 82 -20.91 4.14 29.75
N ASP A 83 -20.88 5.34 29.17
CA ASP A 83 -20.24 5.57 27.89
C ASP A 83 -18.74 5.29 27.97
N SER A 84 -18.17 4.87 26.83
CA SER A 84 -16.74 4.68 26.66
C SER A 84 -16.03 6.03 26.60
N GLU A 85 -14.85 6.09 27.20
CA GLU A 85 -13.94 7.23 27.14
C GLU A 85 -12.73 6.84 26.27
N LEU A 86 -12.31 7.73 25.36
CA LEU A 86 -11.12 7.55 24.52
C LEU A 86 -10.25 8.81 24.63
N THR A 87 -8.95 8.63 24.79
CA THR A 87 -7.94 9.70 24.84
C THR A 87 -6.75 9.35 23.97
N GLY A 88 -6.02 10.37 23.49
CA GLY A 88 -4.79 10.19 22.72
C GLY A 88 -4.99 9.83 21.24
N LEU A 89 -6.24 9.63 20.80
CA LEU A 89 -6.64 9.51 19.40
C LEU A 89 -7.70 10.57 19.10
N GLU A 90 -7.54 11.28 17.98
CA GLU A 90 -8.40 12.40 17.61
C GLU A 90 -9.01 12.23 16.22
N GLY A 91 -10.04 13.03 15.94
CA GLY A 91 -10.74 13.05 14.65
C GLY A 91 -11.48 11.76 14.31
N SER A 92 -11.74 11.57 13.02
CA SER A 92 -12.46 10.39 12.50
C SER A 92 -11.75 9.07 12.77
N PHE A 93 -10.42 9.08 12.85
CA PHE A 93 -9.62 7.91 13.25
C PHE A 93 -9.93 7.49 14.68
N GLY A 94 -9.89 8.44 15.63
CA GLY A 94 -10.24 8.18 17.03
C GLY A 94 -11.68 7.67 17.18
N ASP A 95 -12.63 8.28 16.46
CA ASP A 95 -14.04 7.84 16.48
C ASP A 95 -14.22 6.41 15.95
N ALA A 96 -13.49 6.03 14.90
CA ALA A 96 -13.51 4.68 14.35
C ALA A 96 -12.93 3.67 15.35
N VAL A 97 -11.77 3.97 15.93
CA VAL A 97 -11.11 3.12 16.94
C VAL A 97 -12.00 2.95 18.18
N LYS A 98 -12.67 4.02 18.63
CA LYS A 98 -13.64 3.95 19.73
C LYS A 98 -14.76 2.96 19.46
N GLN A 99 -15.38 3.06 18.29
CA GLN A 99 -16.49 2.19 17.90
C GLN A 99 -16.05 0.72 17.74
N MET A 100 -14.83 0.50 17.25
CA MET A 100 -14.23 -0.83 17.15
C MET A 100 -13.97 -1.41 18.54
N ALA A 101 -13.35 -0.65 19.45
CA ALA A 101 -13.11 -1.07 20.82
C ALA A 101 -14.42 -1.34 21.60
N ASP A 102 -15.47 -0.56 21.36
CA ASP A 102 -16.81 -0.81 21.92
C ASP A 102 -17.42 -2.14 21.41
N SER A 103 -17.12 -2.52 20.17
CA SER A 103 -17.59 -3.78 19.58
C SER A 103 -16.81 -4.98 20.13
N ILE A 104 -15.47 -4.87 20.23
CA ILE A 104 -14.62 -5.91 20.84
C ILE A 104 -14.97 -6.11 22.31
N THR A 105 -15.11 -5.04 23.10
CA THR A 105 -15.60 -5.15 24.49
C THR A 105 -17.01 -5.72 24.59
N GLY A 106 -17.83 -5.56 23.54
CA GLY A 106 -19.15 -6.15 23.39
C GLY A 106 -19.15 -7.65 23.07
N GLY A 107 -18.00 -8.24 22.78
CA GLY A 107 -17.82 -9.67 22.51
C GLY A 107 -17.57 -10.02 21.05
N SER A 108 -17.21 -9.07 20.20
CA SER A 108 -16.71 -9.37 18.84
C SER A 108 -15.26 -9.86 18.88
N ASP A 109 -14.94 -10.88 18.09
CA ASP A 109 -13.57 -11.41 17.97
C ASP A 109 -12.68 -10.51 17.08
N SER A 110 -13.28 -9.83 16.10
CA SER A 110 -12.59 -8.88 15.23
C SER A 110 -13.59 -7.91 14.58
N VAL A 111 -13.11 -6.72 14.24
CA VAL A 111 -13.88 -5.69 13.54
C VAL A 111 -13.04 -5.05 12.45
N THR A 112 -13.59 -5.02 11.23
CA THR A 112 -12.94 -4.44 10.05
C THR A 112 -13.72 -3.23 9.52
N ARG A 113 -13.02 -2.19 9.09
CA ARG A 113 -13.57 -0.96 8.49
C ARG A 113 -12.72 -0.50 7.33
N ASN A 114 -13.36 -0.10 6.24
CA ASN A 114 -12.64 0.52 5.12
C ASN A 114 -12.29 1.97 5.45
N ILE A 115 -11.09 2.39 5.06
CA ILE A 115 -10.60 3.77 5.14
C ILE A 115 -10.40 4.28 3.72
N SER A 116 -10.81 5.51 3.46
CA SER A 116 -10.52 6.20 2.22
C SER A 116 -9.44 7.24 2.45
N PHE A 117 -8.45 7.28 1.55
CA PHE A 117 -7.41 8.29 1.53
C PHE A 117 -7.55 9.16 0.28
N SER A 118 -7.15 10.42 0.38
CA SER A 118 -7.06 11.30 -0.77
C SER A 118 -5.59 11.59 -1.05
N TYR A 119 -5.13 11.27 -2.26
CA TYR A 119 -3.77 11.52 -2.70
C TYR A 119 -3.76 11.93 -4.17
N SER A 120 -3.39 13.18 -4.45
CA SER A 120 -3.44 13.77 -5.80
C SER A 120 -2.30 13.32 -6.72
N GLY A 121 -1.35 12.51 -6.25
CA GLY A 121 -0.25 12.03 -7.08
C GLY A 121 -0.58 10.79 -7.91
N LEU A 122 -1.80 10.23 -7.75
CA LEU A 122 -2.26 8.98 -8.36
C LEU A 122 -3.29 9.16 -9.50
N ASP A 123 -3.54 10.39 -9.95
CA ASP A 123 -4.64 10.74 -10.88
C ASP A 123 -4.74 9.85 -12.14
N ASP A 124 -3.62 9.31 -12.65
CA ASP A 124 -3.56 8.44 -13.84
C ASP A 124 -3.25 6.96 -13.54
N MET A 125 -3.21 6.59 -12.26
CA MET A 125 -2.64 5.32 -11.78
C MET A 125 -3.61 4.47 -10.97
N GLY A 126 -4.59 5.08 -10.30
CA GLY A 126 -5.53 4.34 -9.47
C GLY A 126 -5.97 5.15 -8.26
N SER A 127 -6.55 4.46 -7.27
CA SER A 127 -6.99 5.08 -6.03
C SER A 127 -6.28 4.48 -4.82
N LEU A 128 -5.96 5.33 -3.84
CA LEU A 128 -5.39 4.90 -2.58
C LEU A 128 -6.50 4.38 -1.66
N SER A 129 -6.43 3.10 -1.34
CA SER A 129 -7.41 2.38 -0.53
C SER A 129 -6.77 1.94 0.78
N GLY A 130 -7.59 1.76 1.80
CA GLY A 130 -7.14 1.05 2.99
C GLY A 130 -8.23 0.42 3.80
N GLN A 131 -7.80 -0.39 4.75
CA GLN A 131 -8.66 -1.16 5.64
C GLN A 131 -8.05 -1.20 7.02
N MET A 132 -8.85 -0.85 8.02
CA MET A 132 -8.53 -0.98 9.43
C MET A 132 -9.15 -2.25 9.96
N THR A 133 -8.39 -3.04 10.69
CA THR A 133 -8.90 -4.16 11.47
C THR A 133 -8.45 -4.02 12.91
N MET A 134 -9.32 -4.38 13.86
CA MET A 134 -8.96 -4.58 15.26
C MET A 134 -9.37 -5.99 15.66
N ASP A 135 -8.45 -6.71 16.29
CA ASP A 135 -8.70 -8.02 16.87
C ASP A 135 -9.12 -7.94 18.35
N ASP A 136 -9.40 -9.09 18.95
CA ASP A 136 -9.77 -9.24 20.36
C ASP A 136 -8.66 -8.86 21.34
N SER A 137 -7.40 -8.87 20.88
CA SER A 137 -6.23 -8.35 21.62
C SER A 137 -6.16 -6.81 21.61
N TYR A 138 -7.10 -6.16 20.90
CA TYR A 138 -7.13 -4.73 20.60
C TYR A 138 -5.97 -4.28 19.72
N THR A 139 -5.23 -5.18 19.09
CA THR A 139 -4.22 -4.79 18.10
C THR A 139 -4.93 -4.24 16.87
N ILE A 140 -4.48 -3.08 16.40
CA ILE A 140 -5.04 -2.44 15.20
C ILE A 140 -4.07 -2.67 14.05
N THR A 141 -4.56 -3.22 12.95
CA THR A 141 -3.85 -3.25 11.68
C THR A 141 -4.49 -2.26 10.71
N VAL A 142 -3.67 -1.53 9.98
CA VAL A 142 -4.11 -0.63 8.91
C VAL A 142 -3.37 -1.02 7.65
N ASP A 143 -4.09 -1.71 6.77
CA ASP A 143 -3.64 -2.08 5.45
C ASP A 143 -3.91 -0.92 4.50
N VAL A 144 -2.91 -0.54 3.72
CA VAL A 144 -2.97 0.54 2.73
C VAL A 144 -2.38 0.02 1.42
N TRP A 145 -3.13 0.16 0.34
CA TRP A 145 -2.70 -0.29 -0.99
C TRP A 145 -3.19 0.67 -2.06
N VAL A 146 -2.53 0.63 -3.22
CA VAL A 146 -3.01 1.33 -4.41
C VAL A 146 -3.84 0.35 -5.22
N ASP A 147 -5.11 0.67 -5.42
CA ASP A 147 -5.98 -0.10 -6.30
C ASP A 147 -5.63 0.25 -7.76
N SER A 148 -4.67 -0.48 -8.32
CA SER A 148 -4.25 -0.38 -9.71
C SER A 148 -3.92 -1.74 -10.33
N ASP A 149 -4.05 -1.80 -11.66
CA ASP A 149 -3.63 -2.94 -12.48
C ASP A 149 -2.13 -2.90 -12.83
N LYS A 150 -1.40 -1.88 -12.39
CA LYS A 150 -0.03 -1.59 -12.83
C LYS A 150 1.02 -1.80 -11.75
N ALA A 151 0.71 -1.47 -10.50
CA ALA A 151 1.62 -1.58 -9.37
C ALA A 151 0.83 -1.83 -8.07
N ASP A 152 1.27 -2.82 -7.30
CA ASP A 152 0.75 -3.11 -5.97
C ASP A 152 1.88 -2.89 -4.96
N TYR A 153 1.67 -1.96 -4.03
CA TYR A 153 2.62 -1.70 -2.95
C TYR A 153 1.88 -1.66 -1.61
N PRO A 154 1.44 -2.83 -1.11
CA PRO A 154 0.63 -2.89 0.09
C PRO A 154 1.52 -2.71 1.32
N LEU A 155 1.16 -1.75 2.17
CA LEU A 155 1.76 -1.52 3.46
C LEU A 155 0.75 -1.80 4.56
N THR A 156 1.20 -2.50 5.60
CA THR A 156 0.42 -2.75 6.81
C THR A 156 1.09 -2.06 7.98
N LEU A 157 0.43 -1.08 8.57
CA LEU A 157 0.80 -0.53 9.88
C LEU A 157 0.15 -1.37 10.97
N THR A 158 0.95 -1.87 11.90
CA THR A 158 0.46 -2.55 13.11
C THR A 158 0.66 -1.67 14.33
N ILE A 159 -0.40 -1.51 15.12
CA ILE A 159 -0.44 -0.76 16.36
C ILE A 159 -0.84 -1.74 17.49
N PRO A 160 0.12 -2.20 18.30
CA PRO A 160 -0.16 -3.20 19.32
C PRO A 160 -1.08 -2.62 20.41
N GLY A 161 -2.14 -3.38 20.72
CA GLY A 161 -3.04 -3.10 21.83
C GLY A 161 -2.65 -3.86 23.09
N SER A 162 -3.04 -3.35 24.24
CA SER A 162 -2.99 -4.09 25.50
C SER A 162 -4.23 -3.78 26.31
N ALA A 163 -4.85 -4.80 26.87
CA ALA A 163 -6.11 -4.67 27.60
C ALA A 163 -6.06 -5.35 28.97
N GLN A 164 -6.72 -4.73 29.94
CA GLN A 164 -6.92 -5.29 31.27
C GLN A 164 -8.34 -5.01 31.75
N THR A 165 -9.06 -6.06 32.15
CA THR A 165 -10.37 -5.93 32.79
C THR A 165 -10.26 -6.13 34.30
N VAL A 166 -10.66 -5.10 35.05
CA VAL A 166 -10.64 -5.10 36.51
C VAL A 166 -12.07 -5.13 37.05
N LYS A 167 -12.29 -5.95 38.09
CA LYS A 167 -13.52 -5.94 38.88
C LYS A 167 -13.36 -4.92 40.00
N GLN A 168 -14.08 -3.81 39.94
CA GLN A 168 -14.10 -2.81 40.99
C GLN A 168 -15.32 -3.04 41.90
N GLU A 169 -15.08 -3.20 43.19
CA GLU A 169 -16.15 -3.21 44.19
C GLU A 169 -16.54 -1.78 44.53
N ILE A 170 -17.82 -1.45 44.38
CA ILE A 170 -18.36 -0.17 44.86
C ILE A 170 -18.90 -0.41 46.27
N PRO A 171 -18.36 0.29 47.29
CA PRO A 171 -18.88 0.21 48.65
C PRO A 171 -20.37 0.58 48.67
N GLY A 172 -21.22 -0.40 48.97
CA GLY A 172 -22.66 -0.19 49.07
C GLY A 172 -23.03 0.33 50.45
N ARG A 173 -23.95 1.30 50.52
CA ARG A 173 -24.45 1.91 51.78
C ARG A 173 -25.16 0.92 52.71
N LYS A 174 -25.44 -0.31 52.26
CA LYS A 174 -26.03 -1.44 53.02
C LYS A 174 -25.64 -2.80 52.38
N ASN A 175 -24.50 -3.39 52.78
CA ASN A 175 -24.07 -4.81 52.59
C ASN A 175 -24.38 -5.56 51.27
N LYS A 176 -24.65 -4.87 50.15
CA LYS A 176 -24.63 -5.43 48.80
C LYS A 176 -23.64 -4.63 47.99
N GLY A 177 -22.35 -4.99 48.10
CA GLY A 177 -21.33 -4.48 47.21
C GLY A 177 -21.74 -4.80 45.78
N LYS A 178 -21.80 -3.79 44.91
CA LYS A 178 -21.98 -4.02 43.48
C LYS A 178 -20.58 -4.11 42.88
N THR A 179 -20.27 -5.24 42.26
CA THR A 179 -19.07 -5.37 41.43
C THR A 179 -19.36 -4.76 40.07
N LYS A 180 -18.52 -3.85 39.59
CA LYS A 180 -18.53 -3.36 38.21
C LYS A 180 -17.29 -3.82 37.49
N ARG A 181 -17.43 -4.17 36.21
CA ARG A 181 -16.27 -4.42 35.35
C ARG A 181 -15.84 -3.12 34.68
N ILE A 182 -14.53 -2.89 34.66
CA ILE A 182 -13.90 -1.81 33.93
C ILE A 182 -12.82 -2.42 33.04
N THR A 183 -12.92 -2.19 31.73
CA THR A 183 -11.90 -2.57 30.78
C THR A 183 -11.07 -1.35 30.42
N TYR A 184 -9.77 -1.44 30.64
CA TYR A 184 -8.77 -0.46 30.23
C TYR A 184 -8.03 -1.03 29.02
N VAL A 185 -7.85 -0.22 27.99
CA VAL A 185 -7.10 -0.56 26.79
C VAL A 185 -6.13 0.57 26.52
N SER A 186 -4.91 0.24 26.09
CA SER A 186 -3.88 1.21 25.72
C SER A 186 -3.20 0.82 24.42
N TRP A 187 -2.82 1.83 23.65
CA TRP A 187 -1.96 1.71 22.47
C TRP A 187 -0.78 2.66 22.61
N SER A 188 0.39 2.20 22.20
CA SER A 188 1.62 2.99 22.22
C SER A 188 2.15 3.22 20.81
N LYS A 189 2.62 4.44 20.58
CA LYS A 189 3.29 4.82 19.34
C LYS A 189 4.63 4.09 19.16
N ASP A 190 5.34 3.82 20.25
CA ASP A 190 6.68 3.22 20.22
C ASP A 190 6.67 1.74 19.81
N GLY A 191 5.54 1.06 20.02
CA GLY A 191 5.36 -0.33 19.61
C GLY A 191 4.89 -0.50 18.16
N MET A 192 4.64 0.59 17.43
CA MET A 192 4.14 0.52 16.07
C MET A 192 5.23 0.07 15.10
N TYR A 193 4.84 -0.72 14.11
CA TYR A 193 5.73 -1.11 13.03
C TYR A 193 4.97 -1.21 11.71
N VAL A 194 5.71 -1.08 10.61
CA VAL A 194 5.16 -1.17 9.26
C VAL A 194 5.80 -2.36 8.57
N THR A 195 4.98 -3.18 7.93
CA THR A 195 5.42 -4.28 7.08
C THR A 195 4.95 -4.02 5.65
N GLY A 196 5.84 -4.24 4.68
CA GLY A 196 5.45 -4.35 3.27
C GLY A 196 5.36 -5.82 2.88
N THR A 197 4.43 -6.14 1.99
CA THR A 197 4.41 -7.46 1.36
C THR A 197 5.15 -7.33 0.04
N ASP A 198 6.38 -7.86 -0.03
CA ASP A 198 7.08 -8.00 -1.32
C ASP A 198 6.38 -9.12 -2.09
N ASN A 199 5.49 -8.76 -3.01
CA ASN A 199 5.04 -9.68 -4.06
C ASN A 199 6.19 -9.79 -5.08
N GLY A 200 7.21 -10.57 -4.73
CA GLY A 200 8.36 -10.88 -5.59
C GLY A 200 8.00 -11.69 -6.84
#